data_AF-A0A6L5E051-F1
#
_entry.id   AF-A0A6L5E051-F1
#
_cell.length_a   1.000
_cell.length_b   1.000
_cell.length_c   1.000
_cell.angle_alpha   90.00
_cell.angle_beta   90.00
_cell.angle_gamma   90.00
#
_symmetry.space_group_name_H-M   'P 1'
#
loop_
_entity.id
_entity.type
_entity.pdbx_description
1 polymer ?
#
loop_
_entity_poly.entity_id
_entity_poly.type
_entity_poly.pdbx_seq_one_letter_code
_entity_poly.pdbx_strand_id
1 'polypeptide(L)'
;MKEAYQINKVYSLILILAGAFGFLARYYQMGDWQFTALIPLFFGVILFLCTPGIKKENAAIGHVAASVTTLLIVTALIMLTKGIFGDAEWGRKQWIFLIVILGGVWSLRSQINYFKAQRKRKANQVNS
;
A
#
# COMPACT_ATOMS: atom_id res chain seq x y z
N MET A 1 5.68 -8.87 15.18
CA MET A 1 6.30 -7.52 15.17
C MET A 1 7.23 -7.34 13.98
N LYS A 2 8.25 -8.19 13.81
CA LYS A 2 9.15 -8.14 12.64
C LYS A 2 8.42 -8.32 11.30
N GLU A 3 7.38 -9.16 11.28
CA GLU A 3 6.58 -9.43 10.08
C GLU A 3 5.85 -8.19 9.54
N ALA A 4 5.19 -7.39 10.38
CA ALA A 4 4.49 -6.17 9.93
C ALA A 4 5.45 -5.12 9.37
N TYR A 5 6.62 -4.97 10.00
CA TYR A 5 7.69 -4.13 9.49
C TYR A 5 8.20 -4.62 8.12
N GLN A 6 8.47 -5.93 7.99
CA GLN A 6 8.98 -6.51 6.73
C GLN A 6 7.94 -6.39 5.61
N ILE A 7 6.68 -6.73 5.89
CA ILE A 7 5.59 -6.68 4.91
C ILE A 7 5.33 -5.24 4.46
N ASN A 8 5.31 -4.26 5.38
CA ASN A 8 5.13 -2.86 4.98
C ASN A 8 6.31 -2.33 4.15
N LYS A 9 7.54 -2.75 4.46
CA LYS A 9 8.73 -2.40 3.67
C LYS A 9 8.69 -3.00 2.26
N VAL A 10 8.30 -4.27 2.15
CA VAL A 10 8.17 -4.94 0.85
C VAL A 10 7.04 -4.30 0.05
N TYR A 11 5.89 -4.06 0.67
CA TYR A 11 4.74 -3.47 -0.01
C TYR A 11 5.00 -2.03 -0.48
N SER A 12 5.65 -1.20 0.33
CA SER A 12 6.08 0.14 -0.09
C SER A 12 7.04 0.09 -1.28
N LEU A 13 7.97 -0.86 -1.31
CA LEU A 13 8.88 -1.03 -2.44
C LEU A 13 8.13 -1.45 -3.71
N ILE A 14 7.17 -2.37 -3.60
CA ILE A 14 6.31 -2.78 -4.72
C ILE A 14 5.53 -1.57 -5.28
N LEU A 15 4.97 -0.72 -4.41
CA LEU A 15 4.25 0.49 -4.82
C LEU A 15 5.14 1.48 -5.56
N ILE A 16 6.38 1.69 -5.07
CA ILE A 16 7.38 2.55 -5.72
C ILE A 16 7.71 2.00 -7.12
N LEU A 17 8.06 0.71 -7.21
CA LEU A 17 8.39 0.08 -8.48
C LEU A 17 7.22 0.08 -9.46
N ALA A 18 6.01 -0.23 -8.99
CA ALA A 18 4.80 -0.23 -9.80
C ALA A 18 4.42 1.16 -10.32
N GLY A 19 4.56 2.21 -9.48
CA GLY A 19 4.31 3.59 -9.90
C GLY A 19 5.33 4.11 -10.90
N ALA A 20 6.62 3.86 -10.64
CA ALA A 20 7.70 4.22 -11.57
C ALA A 20 7.56 3.49 -12.91
N PHE A 21 7.29 2.18 -12.88
CA PHE A 21 7.07 1.38 -14.08
C PHE A 21 5.82 1.82 -14.84
N GLY A 22 4.71 2.08 -14.14
CA GLY A 22 3.48 2.57 -14.76
C GLY A 22 3.67 3.91 -15.50
N PHE A 23 4.43 4.82 -14.90
CA PHE A 23 4.78 6.12 -15.48
C PHE A 23 5.67 5.97 -16.73
N LEU A 24 6.79 5.23 -16.61
CA LEU A 24 7.71 5.00 -17.73
C LEU A 24 7.03 4.23 -18.87
N ALA A 25 6.30 3.16 -18.57
CA ALA A 25 5.64 2.35 -19.58
C ALA A 25 4.55 3.12 -20.34
N ARG A 26 3.88 4.09 -19.69
CA ARG A 26 2.93 4.98 -20.36
C ARG A 26 3.64 5.94 -21.31
N TYR A 27 4.74 6.53 -20.87
CA TYR A 27 5.55 7.42 -21.68
C TYR A 27 6.10 6.71 -22.93
N TYR A 28 6.69 5.52 -22.77
CA TYR A 28 7.24 4.77 -23.90
C TYR A 28 6.19 4.28 -24.91
N GLN A 29 4.97 3.97 -24.48
CA GLN A 29 3.95 3.42 -25.38
C GLN A 29 3.05 4.46 -26.03
N MET A 30 2.77 5.58 -25.36
CA MET A 30 1.81 6.58 -25.84
C MET A 30 2.41 7.99 -25.96
N GLY A 31 3.69 8.18 -25.61
CA GLY A 31 4.35 9.49 -25.65
C GLY A 31 3.82 10.50 -24.63
N ASP A 32 2.93 10.08 -23.74
CA ASP A 32 2.18 10.95 -22.83
C ASP A 32 2.63 10.78 -21.37
N TRP A 33 2.74 11.90 -20.67
CA TRP A 33 3.16 11.99 -19.28
C TRP A 33 1.95 11.91 -18.35
N GLN A 34 1.59 10.71 -17.91
CA GLN A 34 0.51 10.53 -16.92
C GLN A 34 1.02 10.61 -15.48
N PHE A 35 0.96 11.81 -14.91
CA PHE A 35 1.32 12.05 -13.51
C PHE A 35 0.46 11.25 -12.51
N THR A 36 -0.74 10.83 -12.89
CA THR A 36 -1.59 9.96 -12.05
C THR A 36 -0.96 8.59 -11.77
N ALA A 37 -0.03 8.13 -12.61
CA ALA A 37 0.74 6.90 -12.37
C ALA A 37 1.78 7.03 -11.23
N LEU A 38 2.09 8.27 -10.80
CA LEU A 38 2.98 8.53 -9.66
C LEU A 38 2.25 8.45 -8.32
N ILE A 39 0.92 8.36 -8.30
CA ILE A 39 0.14 8.26 -7.05
C ILE A 39 0.59 7.02 -6.22
N PRO A 40 0.68 5.80 -6.79
CA PRO A 40 1.23 4.64 -6.08
C PRO A 40 2.66 4.88 -5.57
N LEU A 41 3.52 5.53 -6.37
CA LEU A 41 4.90 5.84 -5.98
C LEU A 41 4.94 6.75 -4.75
N PHE A 42 4.17 7.84 -4.79
CA PHE A 42 4.10 8.82 -3.69
C PHE A 42 3.65 8.15 -2.39
N PHE A 43 2.59 7.35 -2.43
CA PHE A 43 2.14 6.62 -1.24
C PHE A 43 3.11 5.52 -0.81
N GLY A 44 3.81 4.88 -1.74
CA GLY A 44 4.88 3.93 -1.44
C GLY A 44 6.00 4.59 -0.63
N VAL A 45 6.42 5.80 -1.00
CA VAL A 45 7.41 6.58 -0.23
C VAL A 45 6.91 6.92 1.17
N ILE A 46 5.66 7.37 1.31
CA ILE A 46 5.06 7.66 2.63
C ILE A 46 5.05 6.39 3.50
N LEU A 47 4.59 5.26 2.96
CA LEU A 47 4.56 3.99 3.69
C LEU A 47 5.97 3.53 4.09
N PHE A 48 6.96 3.75 3.22
CA PHE A 48 8.36 3.47 3.52
C PHE A 48 8.85 4.28 4.73
N LEU A 49 8.56 5.59 4.76
CA LEU A 49 8.91 6.47 5.89
C LEU A 49 8.16 6.11 7.19
N CYS A 50 6.93 5.58 7.10
CA CYS A 50 6.19 5.09 8.27
C CYS A 50 6.75 3.77 8.83
N THR A 51 7.50 3.00 8.03
CA THR A 51 8.05 1.69 8.42
C THR A 51 8.91 1.72 9.69
N PRO A 52 9.87 2.64 9.88
CA PRO A 52 10.59 2.78 11.15
C PRO A 52 9.68 3.20 12.32
N GLY A 53 8.62 3.96 12.08
CA GLY A 53 7.66 4.34 13.11
C GLY A 53 6.82 3.16 13.64
N ILE A 54 6.46 2.22 12.75
CA ILE A 54 5.83 0.95 13.13
C ILE A 54 6.79 0.10 13.98
N LYS A 55 8.09 0.11 13.66
CA LYS A 55 9.12 -0.58 14.45
C LYS A 55 9.26 0.00 15.87
N LYS A 56 9.09 1.32 16.02
CA LYS A 56 9.16 2.03 17.31
C LYS A 56 7.88 1.93 18.17
N GLU A 57 6.95 1.05 17.81
CA GLU A 57 5.68 0.82 18.50
C GLU A 57 4.76 2.05 18.63
N ASN A 58 4.94 3.08 17.79
CA ASN A 58 4.11 4.29 17.86
C ASN A 58 2.71 4.01 17.28
N ALA A 59 1.69 4.03 18.15
CA ALA A 59 0.30 3.78 17.78
C ALA A 59 -0.22 4.76 16.72
N ALA A 60 0.20 6.04 16.78
CA ALA A 60 -0.23 7.06 15.84
C ALA A 60 0.31 6.79 14.43
N ILE A 61 1.60 6.47 14.31
CA ILE A 61 2.23 6.18 13.01
C ILE A 61 1.67 4.90 12.40
N GLY A 62 1.42 3.88 13.22
CA GLY A 62 0.72 2.67 12.76
C GLY A 62 -0.65 2.99 12.18
N HIS A 63 -1.42 3.89 12.81
CA HIS A 63 -2.77 4.23 12.37
C HIS A 63 -2.74 5.02 11.06
N VAL A 64 -1.83 5.99 10.96
CA VAL A 64 -1.58 6.73 9.71
C VAL A 64 -1.20 5.78 8.57
N ALA A 65 -0.29 4.82 8.81
CA ALA A 65 0.08 3.83 7.80
C ALA A 65 -1.13 3.01 7.33
N ALA A 66 -2.00 2.58 8.26
CA ALA A 66 -3.19 1.80 7.93
C ALA A 66 -4.23 2.61 7.16
N SER A 67 -4.45 3.87 7.54
CA SER A 67 -5.32 4.79 6.83
C SER A 67 -4.82 5.03 5.40
N VAL A 68 -3.50 5.25 5.22
CA VAL A 68 -2.89 5.44 3.91
C VAL A 68 -3.01 4.19 3.04
N THR A 69 -2.70 3.00 3.59
CA THR A 69 -2.87 1.73 2.86
C THR A 69 -4.33 1.49 2.47
N THR A 70 -5.29 1.78 3.35
CA THR A 70 -6.73 1.62 3.07
C THR A 70 -7.17 2.54 1.94
N LEU A 71 -6.81 3.83 2.00
CA LEU A 71 -7.15 4.81 0.98
C LEU A 71 -6.60 4.41 -0.40
N LEU A 72 -5.39 3.84 -0.43
CA LEU A 72 -4.76 3.35 -1.64
C LEU A 72 -5.51 2.14 -2.23
N ILE A 73 -5.88 1.16 -1.40
CA ILE A 73 -6.69 0.00 -1.82
C ILE A 73 -8.03 0.45 -2.40
N VAL A 74 -8.74 1.36 -1.72
CA VAL A 74 -10.03 1.89 -2.19
C VAL A 74 -9.88 2.60 -3.53
N THR A 75 -8.86 3.43 -3.69
CA THR A 75 -8.59 4.15 -4.94
C THR A 75 -8.25 3.18 -6.07
N ALA A 76 -7.42 2.17 -5.80
CA ALA A 76 -7.06 1.13 -6.76
C ALA A 76 -8.29 0.29 -7.18
N LEU A 77 -9.19 -0.02 -6.24
CA LEU A 77 -10.46 -0.69 -6.52
C LEU A 77 -11.34 0.15 -7.44
N ILE A 78 -11.53 1.44 -7.16
CA ILE A 78 -12.34 2.33 -8.01
C ILE A 78 -11.76 2.38 -9.44
N MET A 79 -10.44 2.49 -9.57
CA MET A 79 -9.76 2.51 -10.87
C MET A 79 -9.87 1.17 -11.60
N LEU A 80 -9.73 0.04 -10.89
CA LEU A 80 -9.91 -1.29 -11.46
C LEU A 80 -11.35 -1.50 -11.95
N THR A 81 -12.35 -1.11 -11.15
CA THR A 81 -13.75 -1.17 -11.52
C THR A 81 -14.04 -0.34 -12.77
N LYS A 82 -13.53 0.90 -12.83
CA LYS A 82 -13.62 1.74 -14.04
C LYS A 82 -12.96 1.09 -15.26
N GLY A 83 -11.80 0.46 -15.09
CA GLY A 83 -11.09 -0.23 -16.16
C GLY A 83 -11.78 -1.50 -16.64
N ILE A 84 -12.51 -2.22 -15.78
CA ILE A 84 -13.29 -3.41 -16.16
C ILE A 84 -14.56 -3.02 -16.91
N PHE A 85 -15.23 -1.95 -16.51
CA PHE A 85 -16.49 -1.50 -17.15
C PHE A 85 -16.27 -0.57 -18.35
N GLY A 86 -15.12 0.09 -18.45
CA GLY A 86 -14.83 1.10 -19.47
C GLY A 86 -13.95 0.60 -20.63
N ASP A 87 -13.05 -0.34 -20.39
CA ASP A 87 -12.13 -0.87 -21.40
C ASP A 87 -12.43 -2.36 -21.65
N ALA A 88 -12.73 -2.73 -22.90
CA ALA A 88 -13.06 -4.12 -23.27
C ALA A 88 -11.84 -5.08 -23.21
N GLU A 89 -10.62 -4.54 -23.08
CA GLU A 89 -9.40 -5.33 -23.06
C GLU A 89 -8.73 -5.30 -21.68
N TRP A 90 -8.48 -6.50 -21.15
CA TRP A 90 -7.73 -6.71 -19.92
C TRP A 90 -6.24 -6.46 -20.18
N GLY A 91 -5.80 -5.23 -19.97
CA GLY A 91 -4.44 -4.79 -20.22
C GLY A 91 -3.53 -4.78 -18.99
N ARG A 92 -2.31 -4.26 -19.19
CA ARG A 92 -1.28 -4.08 -18.14
C ARG A 92 -1.79 -3.30 -16.93
N LYS A 93 -2.68 -2.33 -17.12
CA LYS A 93 -3.20 -1.47 -16.05
C LYS A 93 -3.99 -2.30 -15.02
N GLN A 94 -4.88 -3.19 -15.47
CA GLN A 94 -5.66 -4.05 -14.57
C GLN A 94 -4.74 -4.98 -13.74
N TRP A 95 -3.68 -5.54 -14.34
CA TRP A 95 -2.71 -6.37 -13.62
C TRP A 95 -1.96 -5.61 -12.51
N ILE A 96 -1.52 -4.39 -12.79
CA ILE A 96 -0.86 -3.54 -11.78
C ILE A 96 -1.82 -3.26 -10.62
N PHE A 97 -3.07 -2.90 -10.90
CA PHE A 97 -4.06 -2.64 -9.85
C PHE A 97 -4.36 -3.88 -9.00
N LEU A 98 -4.43 -5.07 -9.61
CA LEU A 98 -4.61 -6.32 -8.86
C LEU A 98 -3.45 -6.60 -7.92
N ILE A 99 -2.20 -6.44 -8.37
CA ILE A 99 -1.01 -6.61 -7.53
C ILE A 99 -1.03 -5.61 -6.36
N VAL A 100 -1.40 -4.36 -6.64
CA VAL A 100 -1.53 -3.31 -5.62
C VAL A 100 -2.60 -3.65 -4.59
N ILE A 101 -3.78 -4.14 -5.02
CA ILE A 101 -4.88 -4.53 -4.12
C ILE A 101 -4.47 -5.74 -3.28
N LEU A 102 -3.95 -6.81 -3.90
CA LEU A 102 -3.56 -8.03 -3.19
C LEU A 102 -2.45 -7.77 -2.17
N GLY A 103 -1.41 -7.05 -2.56
CA GLY A 103 -0.35 -6.63 -1.64
C GLY A 103 -0.86 -5.71 -0.54
N GLY A 104 -1.82 -4.84 -0.87
CA GLY A 104 -2.43 -3.91 0.08
C GLY A 104 -3.24 -4.63 1.13
N VAL A 105 -4.09 -5.58 0.73
CA VAL A 105 -4.86 -6.42 1.67
C VAL A 105 -3.93 -7.21 2.59
N TRP A 106 -2.81 -7.72 2.06
CA TRP A 106 -1.81 -8.42 2.85
C TRP A 106 -1.13 -7.49 3.87
N SER A 107 -0.71 -6.30 3.44
CA SER A 107 -0.14 -5.26 4.31
C SER A 107 -1.13 -4.84 5.40
N LEU A 108 -2.38 -4.58 5.04
CA LEU A 108 -3.44 -4.17 5.97
C LEU A 108 -3.70 -5.22 7.05
N ARG A 109 -3.80 -6.51 6.67
CA ARG A 109 -3.93 -7.62 7.64
C ARG A 109 -2.79 -7.61 8.65
N SER A 110 -1.57 -7.38 8.17
CA SER A 110 -0.38 -7.33 9.03
C SER A 110 -0.44 -6.16 10.02
N GLN A 111 -0.87 -4.98 9.56
CA GLN A 111 -1.04 -3.79 10.40
C GLN A 111 -2.16 -3.99 11.45
N ILE A 112 -3.27 -4.64 11.09
CA ILE A 112 -4.35 -5.00 12.05
C ILE A 112 -3.82 -5.95 13.13
N ASN A 113 -3.04 -6.97 12.74
CA ASN A 113 -2.43 -7.91 13.69
C ASN A 113 -1.47 -7.20 14.63
N TYR A 114 -0.71 -6.22 14.13
CA TYR A 114 0.13 -5.36 14.95
C TYR A 114 -0.68 -4.59 16.01
N PHE A 115 -1.82 -3.98 15.67
CA PHE A 115 -2.67 -3.30 16.67
C PHE A 115 -3.28 -4.25 17.71
N LYS A 116 -3.66 -5.47 17.30
CA LYS A 116 -4.14 -6.50 18.24
C LYS A 116 -3.03 -6.90 19.22
N ALA A 117 -1.81 -7.10 18.73
CA ALA A 117 -0.65 -7.42 19.57
C ALA A 117 -0.32 -6.28 20.54
N GLN A 118 -0.38 -5.02 20.09
CA GLN A 118 -0.13 -3.85 20.93
C GLN A 118 -1.14 -3.75 22.08
N ARG A 119 -2.44 -3.98 21.80
CA ARG A 119 -3.50 -3.99 22.83
C ARG A 119 -3.29 -5.10 23.87
N LYS A 120 -2.94 -6.32 23.43
CA LYS A 120 -2.67 -7.44 24.35
C LYS A 120 -1.49 -7.16 25.30
N ARG A 121 -0.43 -6.51 24.82
CA ARG A 121 0.74 -6.17 25.67
C ARG A 121 0.41 -5.10 26.71
N LYS A 122 -0.38 -4.08 26.34
CA LYS A 122 -0.87 -3.06 27.29
C LYS A 122 -1.72 -3.70 28.39
N ALA A 123 -2.59 -4.65 28.06
CA ALA A 123 -3.38 -5.38 29.06
C ALA A 123 -2.52 -6.23 30.01
N ASN A 124 -1.48 -6.89 29.50
CA ASN A 124 -0.58 -7.70 30.34
C ASN A 124 0.31 -6.86 31.27
N GLN A 125 0.70 -5.64 30.87
CA GLN A 125 1.47 -4.72 31.72
C GLN A 125 0.64 -4.09 32.84
N VAL A 126 -0.69 -3.99 32.68
CA VAL A 126 -1.59 -3.50 33.73
C VAL A 126 -1.89 -4.58 34.77
N ASN A 127 -1.76 -5.86 34.39
CA ASN A 127 -2.03 -7.02 35.24
C ASN A 127 -0.76 -7.62 35.90
N SER A 128 0.40 -6.97 35.77
CA SER A 128 1.69 -7.38 36.35
C SER A 128 2.18 -6.37 37.37
#